data_AF-A0A844TZ77-F1
#
_entry.id   AF-A0A844TZ77-F1
#
_cell.length_a   1.000
_cell.length_b   1.000
_cell.length_c   1.000
_cell.angle_alpha   90.00
_cell.angle_beta   90.00
_cell.angle_gamma   90.00
#
_symmetry.space_group_name_H-M   'P 1'
#
loop_
_entity.id
_entity.type
_entity.pdbx_description
1 polymer ?
#
loop_
_entity_poly.entity_id
_entity_poly.type
_entity_poly.pdbx_seq_one_letter_code
_entity_poly.pdbx_strand_id
1 'polypeptide(L)'
;MPDTNLSEREVACLHWSSLGKTSWETGHILGMAERTVNFHIRNACQKLGVNNRRAAVAIALWRGLLPSFEHGSTPDLREPPGRVYQVRRVALPPDLSALITAPPGP
;
A
#
# COMPACT_ATOMS: atom_id res chain seq x y z
N MET A 1 27.46 1.99 2.55
CA MET A 1 26.48 0.95 2.15
C MET A 1 25.18 1.32 2.83
N PRO A 2 24.04 1.53 2.13
CA PRO A 2 22.80 1.85 2.83
C PRO A 2 22.42 0.69 3.75
N ASP A 3 22.12 1.01 5.00
CA ASP A 3 21.75 0.05 6.04
C ASP A 3 20.65 -0.86 5.51
N THR A 4 21.02 -2.09 5.17
CA THR A 4 20.22 -3.02 4.35
C THR A 4 19.06 -3.63 5.14
N ASN A 5 18.80 -3.10 6.33
CA ASN A 5 17.82 -3.60 7.28
C ASN A 5 16.56 -2.70 7.24
N LEU A 6 15.50 -3.26 6.67
CA LEU A 6 14.17 -2.68 6.77
C LEU A 6 13.72 -2.71 8.23
N SER A 7 13.00 -1.68 8.68
CA SER A 7 12.36 -1.71 9.98
C SER A 7 11.26 -2.77 10.00
N GLU A 8 10.97 -3.35 11.16
CA GLU A 8 9.84 -4.27 11.35
C GLU A 8 8.52 -3.72 10.78
N ARG A 9 8.26 -2.41 10.93
CA ARG A 9 7.07 -1.76 10.39
C ARG A 9 7.08 -1.69 8.86
N GLU A 10 8.25 -1.49 8.26
CA GLU A 10 8.42 -1.48 6.81
C GLU A 10 8.26 -2.88 6.22
N VAL A 11 8.84 -3.89 6.88
CA VAL A 11 8.69 -5.31 6.54
C VAL A 11 7.23 -5.72 6.64
N ALA A 12 6.55 -5.39 7.73
CA ALA A 12 5.12 -5.70 7.91
C ALA A 12 4.25 -5.06 6.82
N CYS A 13 4.49 -3.79 6.46
CA CYS A 13 3.75 -3.12 5.38
C CYS A 13 4.01 -3.77 4.01
N LEU A 14 5.27 -4.09 3.69
CA LEU A 14 5.61 -4.77 2.43
C LEU A 14 5.08 -6.20 2.38
N HIS A 15 5.02 -6.88 3.53
CA HIS A 15 4.45 -8.21 3.66
C HIS A 15 2.95 -8.23 3.33
N TRP A 16 2.13 -7.39 3.97
CA TRP A 16 0.70 -7.33 3.62
C TRP A 16 0.47 -6.84 2.19
N SER A 17 1.36 -5.97 1.69
CA SER A 17 1.33 -5.56 0.28
C SER A 17 1.70 -6.70 -0.69
N SER A 18 2.52 -7.68 -0.30
CA SER A 18 2.84 -8.85 -1.14
C SER A 18 1.66 -9.80 -1.24
N LEU A 19 0.84 -9.87 -0.19
CA LEU A 19 -0.44 -10.58 -0.17
C LEU A 19 -1.58 -9.83 -0.89
N GLY A 20 -1.29 -8.70 -1.53
CA GLY A 20 -2.26 -7.93 -2.31
C GLY A 20 -3.17 -7.01 -1.50
N LYS A 21 -2.89 -6.79 -0.22
CA LYS A 21 -3.66 -5.85 0.61
C LYS A 21 -3.39 -4.41 0.22
N THR A 22 -4.44 -3.60 0.27
CA THR A 22 -4.35 -2.15 0.08
C THR A 22 -3.69 -1.49 1.30
N SER A 23 -3.24 -0.24 1.14
CA SER A 23 -2.67 0.52 2.26
C SER A 23 -3.66 0.70 3.42
N TRP A 24 -4.95 0.81 3.09
CA TRP A 24 -6.02 0.95 4.07
C TRP A 24 -6.23 -0.35 4.87
N GLU A 25 -6.36 -1.49 4.18
CA GLU A 25 -6.48 -2.81 4.83
C GLU A 25 -5.23 -3.13 5.66
N THR A 26 -4.04 -2.84 5.12
CA THR A 26 -2.77 -3.01 5.83
C THR A 26 -2.73 -2.15 7.09
N GLY A 27 -3.23 -0.92 7.02
CA GLY A 27 -3.35 -0.04 8.17
C GLY A 27 -4.29 -0.60 9.22
N HIS A 28 -5.46 -1.09 8.79
CA HIS A 28 -6.43 -1.72 9.68
C HIS A 28 -5.84 -2.96 10.39
N ILE A 29 -5.12 -3.81 9.66
CA ILE A 29 -4.47 -5.01 10.22
C ILE A 29 -3.36 -4.67 11.21
N LEU A 30 -2.58 -3.62 10.93
CA LEU A 30 -1.42 -3.23 11.75
C LEU A 30 -1.75 -2.20 12.84
N GLY A 31 -3.00 -1.76 12.95
CA GLY A 31 -3.44 -0.70 13.86
C GLY A 31 -2.85 0.68 13.53
N MET A 32 -2.65 1.00 12.24
CA MET A 32 -2.03 2.23 11.75
C MET A 32 -2.93 2.97 10.76
N ALA A 33 -2.77 4.29 10.67
CA ALA A 33 -3.42 5.07 9.61
C ALA A 33 -2.83 4.72 8.23
N GLU A 34 -3.67 4.77 7.18
CA GLU A 34 -3.25 4.52 5.80
C GLU A 34 -2.05 5.40 5.37
N ARG A 35 -2.07 6.68 5.79
CA ARG A 35 -0.98 7.62 5.55
C ARG A 35 0.35 7.13 6.12
N THR A 36 0.33 6.53 7.31
CA THR A 36 1.50 5.96 7.98
C THR A 36 2.00 4.72 7.24
N VAL A 37 1.11 3.86 6.76
CA VAL A 37 1.48 2.72 5.89
C VAL A 37 2.16 3.21 4.60
N ASN A 38 1.58 4.22 3.94
CA ASN A 38 2.18 4.80 2.74
C ASN A 38 3.55 5.43 3.02
N PHE A 39 3.74 6.04 4.20
CA PHE A 39 5.04 6.55 4.64
C PHE A 39 6.07 5.43 4.81
N HIS A 40 5.73 4.36 5.51
CA HIS A 40 6.63 3.21 5.67
C HIS A 40 6.99 2.55 4.34
N ILE A 41 6.04 2.38 3.43
CA ILE A 41 6.32 1.84 2.09
C ILE A 41 7.26 2.75 1.31
N ARG A 42 7.10 4.08 1.39
CA ARG A 42 8.03 5.02 0.74
C ARG A 42 9.44 4.95 1.32
N ASN A 43 9.57 4.83 2.64
CA ASN A 43 10.89 4.66 3.26
C ASN A 43 11.53 3.33 2.87
N ALA A 44 10.75 2.26 2.84
CA ALA A 44 11.20 0.96 2.37
C ALA A 44 11.67 1.02 0.90
N CYS A 45 10.93 1.70 0.03
CA CYS A 45 11.32 1.95 -1.36
C CYS A 45 12.67 2.67 -1.45
N GLN A 46 12.87 3.74 -0.67
CA GLN A 46 14.14 4.48 -0.63
C GLN A 46 15.31 3.60 -0.16
N LYS A 47 15.11 2.82 0.91
CA LYS A 47 16.13 1.88 1.43
C LYS A 47 16.48 0.77 0.44
N LEU A 48 15.49 0.29 -0.32
CA LEU A 48 15.68 -0.74 -1.34
C LEU A 48 16.19 -0.19 -2.68
N GLY A 49 16.24 1.14 -2.85
CA GLY A 49 16.67 1.78 -4.09
C GLY A 49 15.66 1.63 -5.24
N VAL A 50 14.36 1.61 -4.94
CA VAL A 50 13.29 1.45 -5.93
C VAL A 50 12.26 2.57 -5.85
N ASN A 51 11.57 2.79 -6.96
CA ASN A 51 10.58 3.87 -7.08
C ASN A 51 9.13 3.40 -6.86
N ASN A 52 8.88 2.09 -6.96
CA ASN A 52 7.54 1.53 -6.96
C ASN A 52 7.34 0.52 -5.82
N ARG A 53 6.16 0.54 -5.19
CA ARG A 53 5.75 -0.46 -4.18
C ARG A 53 5.90 -1.89 -4.69
N ARG A 54 5.45 -2.16 -5.92
CA ARG A 54 5.56 -3.49 -6.53
C ARG A 54 7.03 -3.93 -6.68
N ALA A 55 7.91 -2.99 -7.06
CA ALA A 55 9.34 -3.26 -7.15
C ALA A 55 9.95 -3.50 -5.76
N ALA A 56 9.52 -2.74 -4.75
CA ALA A 56 9.94 -2.96 -3.36
C ALA A 56 9.55 -4.33 -2.84
N VAL A 57 8.31 -4.76 -3.09
CA VAL A 57 7.83 -6.10 -2.76
C VAL A 57 8.66 -7.16 -3.47
N ALA A 58 8.87 -7.03 -4.79
CA ALA A 58 9.64 -7.98 -5.58
C ALA A 58 11.08 -8.13 -5.07
N ILE A 59 11.76 -7.01 -4.79
CA ILE A 59 13.12 -7.02 -4.25
C ILE A 59 13.14 -7.58 -2.83
N ALA A 60 12.18 -7.23 -1.98
CA ALA A 60 12.12 -7.72 -0.61
C ALA A 60 11.90 -9.24 -0.57
N LEU A 61 11.07 -9.79 -1.47
CA LEU A 61 10.92 -11.23 -1.65
C LEU A 61 12.21 -11.87 -2.17
N TRP A 62 12.81 -11.31 -3.21
CA TRP A 62 14.01 -11.86 -3.83
C TRP A 62 15.22 -11.86 -2.88
N ARG A 63 15.32 -10.84 -2.00
CA ARG A 63 16.36 -10.74 -0.97
C ARG A 63 16.03 -11.50 0.31
N GLY A 64 14.88 -12.17 0.40
CA GLY A 64 14.46 -12.88 1.62
C GLY A 64 14.24 -11.97 2.84
N LEU A 65 13.89 -10.69 2.61
CA LEU A 65 13.67 -9.70 3.67
C LEU A 65 12.25 -9.75 4.24
N LEU A 66 11.35 -10.51 3.62
CA LEU A 66 9.99 -10.73 4.13
C LEU A 66 9.92 -12.08 4.84
N PRO A 67 9.16 -12.18 5.94
CA PRO A 67 8.94 -13.44 6.61
C PRO A 67 8.28 -14.43 5.65
N SER A 68 8.93 -15.58 5.47
CA SER A 68 8.33 -16.73 4.79
C SER A 68 7.37 -17.37 5.79
N PHE A 69 6.10 -17.47 5.45
CA PHE A 69 5.12 -18.11 6.33
C PHE A 69 5.43 -19.60 6.42
N GLU A 70 6.11 -20.00 7.50
CA GLU A 70 5.99 -21.36 8.02
C GLU A 70 4.50 -21.52 8.37
N HIS A 71 3.78 -22.31 7.57
CA HIS A 71 2.36 -22.58 7.75
C HIS A 71 2.12 -23.17 9.14
N GLY A 72 1.54 -22.38 10.04
CA GLY A 72 1.19 -22.83 11.37
C GLY A 72 0.31 -21.83 12.08
N SER A 73 -0.99 -21.88 11.82
CA SER A 73 -2.07 -21.02 12.36
C SER A 73 -2.45 -19.83 11.47
N THR A 74 -3.11 -20.11 10.35
CA THR A 74 -4.18 -19.20 9.88
C THR A 74 -5.19 -19.07 11.01
N PRO A 75 -5.40 -17.88 11.60
CA PRO A 75 -6.67 -17.63 12.26
C PRO A 75 -7.72 -17.81 11.18
N ASP A 76 -8.67 -18.70 11.42
CA ASP A 76 -9.83 -18.98 10.59
C ASP A 76 -10.39 -17.67 10.00
N LEU A 77 -10.06 -17.39 8.73
CA LEU A 77 -10.65 -16.33 7.94
C LEU A 77 -11.93 -16.89 7.28
N ARG A 78 -12.84 -17.46 8.07
CA ARG A 78 -14.27 -17.40 7.74
C ARG A 78 -14.70 -15.95 7.89
N GLU A 79 -14.53 -15.19 6.80
CA GLU A 79 -15.32 -14.01 6.38
C GLU A 79 -15.94 -13.12 7.48
N PRO A 80 -15.63 -11.81 7.57
CA PRO A 80 -16.63 -10.83 7.99
C PRO A 80 -17.57 -10.49 6.81
N PRO A 81 -18.84 -10.17 7.09
CA PRO A 81 -19.91 -10.15 6.10
C PRO A 81 -19.76 -8.98 5.13
N GLY A 82 -20.00 -9.25 3.84
CA GLY A 82 -20.33 -8.23 2.87
C GLY A 82 -19.16 -7.83 1.98
N ARG A 83 -19.09 -8.46 0.80
CA ARG A 83 -19.36 -7.84 -0.51
C ARG A 83 -19.40 -6.30 -0.59
N VAL A 84 -18.44 -5.55 -0.03
CA VAL A 84 -18.30 -4.10 -0.28
C VAL A 84 -16.82 -3.70 -0.20
N TYR A 85 -16.04 -4.07 -1.21
CA TYR A 85 -14.84 -3.30 -1.55
C TYR A 85 -14.79 -3.11 -3.07
N GLN A 86 -15.81 -2.44 -3.61
CA GLN A 86 -15.70 -1.82 -4.93
C GLN A 86 -14.71 -0.64 -4.83
N VAL A 87 -13.45 -0.86 -5.14
CA VAL A 87 -12.52 0.23 -5.46
C VAL A 87 -12.62 0.51 -6.95
N ARG A 88 -13.69 1.20 -7.39
CA ARG A 88 -13.70 2.10 -8.56
C ARG A 88 -14.95 2.99 -8.51
N ARG A 89 -14.83 4.16 -7.89
CA ARG A 89 -15.31 5.43 -8.47
C ARG A 89 -14.49 6.55 -7.83
N VAL A 90 -13.56 7.09 -8.62
CA VAL A 90 -13.21 8.50 -8.47
C VAL A 90 -14.53 9.25 -8.61
N ALA A 91 -14.91 10.03 -7.61
CA ALA A 91 -15.96 11.02 -7.80
C ALA A 91 -15.47 11.98 -8.89
N LEU A 92 -16.02 11.84 -10.10
CA LEU A 92 -15.95 12.89 -11.10
C LEU A 92 -16.65 14.11 -10.48
N PRO A 93 -16.04 15.30 -10.46
CA PRO A 93 -16.74 16.51 -10.04
C PRO A 93 -18.03 16.66 -10.86
N PRO A 94 -19.14 17.14 -10.26
CA PRO A 94 -20.46 17.12 -10.90
C PRO A 94 -20.58 18.05 -12.11
N ASP A 95 -19.55 18.81 -12.50
CA ASP A 95 -19.65 19.69 -13.65
C ASP A 95 -18.29 19.91 -14.34
N LEU A 96 -18.08 19.27 -15.49
CA LEU A 96 -16.95 19.55 -16.40
C LEU A 96 -17.19 20.83 -17.24
N SER A 97 -18.34 21.49 -17.12
CA SER A 97 -18.67 22.70 -17.90
C SER A 97 -17.86 23.94 -17.46
N ALA A 98 -17.31 23.93 -16.24
CA ALA A 98 -16.61 25.09 -15.67
C ALA A 98 -15.13 25.24 -16.08
N LEU A 99 -14.54 24.25 -16.78
CA LEU A 99 -13.10 24.25 -17.12
C LEU A 99 -12.79 24.63 -18.59
N ILE A 100 -13.81 24.92 -19.42
CA ILE A 100 -13.62 25.14 -20.86
C ILE A 100 -13.93 26.57 -21.33
N THR A 101 -14.38 27.49 -20.47
CA THR A 101 -14.61 28.89 -20.90
C THR A 101 -13.91 29.93 -20.04
N ALA A 102 -12.65 30.19 -20.35
CA ALA A 102 -12.05 31.51 -20.22
C ALA A 102 -11.42 31.83 -21.58
N PRO A 103 -11.84 32.90 -22.28
CA PRO A 103 -11.13 34.20 -22.18
C PRO A 103 -12.03 35.44 -22.50
N PRO A 104 -11.48 36.66 -22.65
CA PRO A 104 -10.35 37.32 -21.98
C PRO A 104 -10.79 38.59 -21.21
N GLY A 105 -9.86 39.21 -20.48
CA GLY A 105 -10.09 40.45 -19.73
C GLY A 105 -10.29 41.71 -20.59
N PRO A 106 -10.71 42.82 -19.97
CA PRO A 106 -10.55 44.17 -20.53
C PRO A 106 -9.10 44.67 -20.43
#